data_AF-A0A3M6U0X7-F1
#
_entry.id   AF-A0A3M6U0X7-F1
#
_cell.length_a   1.000
_cell.length_b   1.000
_cell.length_c   1.000
_cell.angle_alpha   90.00
_cell.angle_beta   90.00
_cell.angle_gamma   90.00
#
_symmetry.space_group_name_H-M   'P 1'
#
loop_
_entity.id
_entity.type
_entity.pdbx_description
1 polymer ?
#
loop_
_entity_poly.entity_id
_entity_poly.type
_entity_poly.pdbx_seq_one_letter_code
_entity_poly.pdbx_strand_id
1 'polypeptide(L)'
;MVEQKKKMRIYLTTNFYLPRPENEDEKNIVPSWKLRMEGHLLDEMQAFKTDGPRQKQKFSTYFKRLKMANNPQQSSMYQRSQFQQSPYGISRPASSSNTAMAMRMQGTSGVHPYGPNVPRAGLVPGAAAALEQARRRQDAKNRRRKKKMADKILPQRVRDLVPESQAYMDLLAFERKLDATIMRKRLDIQEALKRPMKQKKKLRIYLTTNFYVPRPENEDEENIVPSWELRVEGRLLEEMQAPKTDGPRQKRKFSTYFKSLVIELDRELYGPDNHLVEWHRTSSTQETDGFQVKRPGEENVKCTIMFLLDYQPPQYKLDPRLARLMGIHTQTRPVIVNALWQYIKSHNLQDSHEREYINCDRYFQQIFECNRMKFSEIPQRLSSLLLPPDPIVIHHLISKETPENKRTTCYDIEVEVDDTLKAQMQSFLLSTASQNEITAYDNKIYETVETINQLKINREFFLGFARDPPEFINQWIQSQSQDLKVMTDVVGNPEEERRADFFHLPWSQEAVCRYFYGKVQQKRAELEQALGIRGT
;
A
#
# COMPACT_ATOMS: atom_id res chain seq x y z
N MET A 1 13.16 1.51 26.35
CA MET A 1 12.45 2.78 26.12
C MET A 1 11.19 2.49 25.33
N VAL A 2 10.07 2.25 26.04
CA VAL A 2 8.76 2.01 25.44
C VAL A 2 7.99 3.31 25.53
N GLU A 3 7.87 4.02 24.41
CA GLU A 3 7.13 5.27 24.35
C GLU A 3 5.63 4.94 24.26
N GLN A 4 4.97 4.95 25.42
CA GLN A 4 3.53 4.76 25.55
C GLN A 4 2.80 5.87 24.78
N LYS A 5 2.02 5.46 23.76
CA LYS A 5 1.24 6.38 22.91
C LYS A 5 0.11 7.02 23.73
N LYS A 6 0.32 8.25 24.21
CA LYS A 6 -0.76 9.14 24.65
C LYS A 6 -1.56 9.59 23.43
N LYS A 7 -2.82 9.14 23.31
CA LYS A 7 -3.78 9.68 22.32
C LYS A 7 -4.59 10.79 23.00
N MET A 8 -4.51 11.99 22.45
CA MET A 8 -5.31 13.15 22.86
C MET A 8 -6.44 13.32 21.83
N ARG A 9 -7.70 13.44 22.28
CA ARG A 9 -8.81 13.86 21.42
C ARG A 9 -9.54 15.04 22.05
N ILE A 10 -9.87 16.00 21.20
CA ILE A 10 -10.58 17.23 21.53
C ILE A 10 -12.02 17.02 21.09
N TYR A 11 -12.98 17.28 21.97
CA TYR A 11 -14.40 17.32 21.62
C TYR A 11 -14.89 18.77 21.66
N LEU A 12 -15.78 19.08 20.72
CA LEU A 12 -16.49 20.35 20.65
C LEU A 12 -17.94 20.08 21.05
N THR A 13 -18.42 20.77 22.08
CA THR A 13 -19.84 20.80 22.45
C THR A 13 -20.34 22.23 22.37
N THR A 14 -21.46 22.42 21.69
CA THR A 14 -22.17 23.70 21.57
C THR A 14 -23.48 23.58 22.33
N ASN A 15 -23.68 24.40 23.37
CA ASN A 15 -24.98 24.54 24.01
C ASN A 15 -25.57 25.89 23.64
N PHE A 16 -26.85 25.88 23.26
CA PHE A 16 -27.63 27.07 22.93
C PHE A 16 -28.41 27.48 24.18
N TYR A 17 -28.22 28.71 24.64
CA TYR A 17 -29.05 29.29 25.70
C TYR A 17 -29.81 30.48 25.11
N LEU A 18 -31.14 30.42 25.20
CA LEU A 18 -31.99 31.59 25.13
C LEU A 18 -32.26 32.03 26.58
N PRO A 19 -31.82 33.21 27.02
CA PRO A 19 -32.30 33.75 28.29
C PRO A 19 -33.80 34.04 28.14
N ARG A 20 -34.62 33.58 29.09
CA ARG A 20 -36.00 34.08 29.21
C ARG A 20 -35.93 35.49 29.80
N PRO A 21 -36.63 36.48 29.22
CA PRO A 21 -36.65 37.82 29.76
C PRO A 21 -37.43 37.84 31.07
N GLU A 22 -36.85 38.41 32.13
CA GLU A 22 -37.57 38.66 33.39
C GLU A 22 -38.24 40.05 33.41
N ASN A 23 -37.94 40.97 32.48
CA ASN A 23 -38.60 42.28 32.36
C ASN A 23 -38.66 42.78 30.90
N GLU A 24 -39.69 43.58 30.58
CA GLU A 24 -40.06 43.99 29.20
C GLU A 24 -39.18 45.09 28.56
N ASP A 25 -38.19 45.65 29.25
CA ASP A 25 -37.44 46.83 28.76
C ASP A 25 -36.04 46.58 28.18
N GLU A 26 -35.56 45.33 28.06
CA GLU A 26 -34.28 45.05 27.38
C GLU A 26 -34.44 44.90 25.86
N LYS A 27 -34.40 46.02 25.12
CA LYS A 27 -34.44 46.06 23.64
C LYS A 27 -33.16 45.64 22.92
N ASN A 28 -32.23 44.93 23.56
CA ASN A 28 -31.05 44.40 22.88
C ASN A 28 -30.63 43.04 23.42
N ILE A 29 -31.30 41.99 22.94
CA ILE A 29 -30.90 40.60 23.18
C ILE A 29 -29.87 40.23 22.11
N VAL A 30 -28.58 40.21 22.47
CA VAL A 30 -27.53 39.66 21.60
C VAL A 30 -27.36 38.17 21.92
N PRO A 31 -27.58 37.24 20.97
CA PRO A 31 -27.29 35.83 21.19
C PRO A 31 -25.80 35.63 21.43
N SER A 32 -25.41 35.17 22.62
CA SER A 32 -24.00 34.86 22.93
C SER A 32 -23.73 33.37 22.74
N TRP A 33 -22.64 33.05 22.04
CA TRP A 33 -22.16 31.70 21.85
C TRP A 33 -20.99 31.45 22.80
N LYS A 34 -20.97 30.29 23.46
CA LYS A 34 -19.81 29.84 24.22
C LYS A 34 -19.37 28.48 23.71
N LEU A 35 -18.27 28.46 22.94
CA LEU A 35 -17.57 27.24 22.59
C LEU A 35 -16.81 26.76 23.82
N ARG A 36 -17.11 25.55 24.31
CA ARG A 36 -16.28 24.91 25.34
C ARG A 36 -15.46 23.80 24.67
N MET A 37 -14.13 23.94 24.74
CA MET A 37 -13.21 22.86 24.41
C MET A 37 -12.84 22.12 25.69
N GLU A 38 -13.17 20.84 25.77
CA GLU A 38 -12.65 19.96 26.81
C GLU A 38 -11.80 18.87 26.16
N GLY A 39 -10.55 18.75 26.63
CA GLY A 39 -9.61 17.72 26.21
C GLY A 39 -9.53 16.65 27.28
N HIS A 40 -9.87 15.41 26.93
CA HIS A 40 -9.65 14.27 27.80
C HIS A 40 -8.39 13.52 27.36
N LEU A 41 -7.48 13.28 28.33
CA LEU A 41 -6.50 12.21 28.21
C LEU A 41 -7.25 10.89 28.45
N LEU A 42 -7.19 9.98 27.48
CA LEU A 42 -7.63 8.60 27.68
C LEU A 42 -6.56 7.89 28.51
N ASP A 43 -6.72 7.90 29.82
CA ASP A 43 -6.25 6.80 30.67
C ASP A 43 -7.36 5.74 30.71
N GLU A 44 -6.95 4.47 30.81
CA GLU A 44 -7.84 3.37 31.12
C GLU A 44 -8.74 3.76 32.31
N MET A 45 -10.04 3.63 32.13
CA MET A 45 -10.99 3.74 33.23
C MET A 45 -10.71 2.61 34.22
N GLN A 46 -9.84 2.86 35.18
CA GLN A 46 -9.96 2.37 36.55
C GLN A 46 -9.02 3.14 37.47
N ALA A 47 -9.59 3.60 38.58
CA ALA A 47 -8.99 4.27 39.74
C ALA A 47 -8.92 5.80 39.72
N PHE A 48 -9.42 6.35 40.83
CA PHE A 48 -9.40 7.74 41.29
C PHE A 48 -10.50 8.70 40.80
N LYS A 49 -11.65 8.57 41.48
CA LYS A 49 -12.46 9.72 41.91
C LYS A 49 -11.57 10.71 42.69
N THR A 50 -11.92 12.00 42.59
CA THR A 50 -11.52 13.19 43.38
C THR A 50 -10.54 14.17 42.72
N ASP A 51 -10.94 15.45 42.80
CA ASP A 51 -10.23 16.72 42.49
C ASP A 51 -10.20 17.30 41.06
N GLY A 52 -11.30 18.00 40.73
CA GLY A 52 -11.58 18.71 39.48
C GLY A 52 -11.14 20.18 39.25
N PRO A 53 -10.34 20.92 40.06
CA PRO A 53 -9.92 22.28 39.66
C PRO A 53 -8.44 22.47 39.26
N ARG A 54 -7.50 21.60 39.66
CA ARG A 54 -6.05 21.89 39.53
C ARG A 54 -5.40 21.59 38.17
N GLN A 55 -6.07 20.89 37.26
CA GLN A 55 -5.50 20.53 35.94
C GLN A 55 -5.63 21.62 34.86
N LYS A 56 -6.63 22.51 34.95
CA LYS A 56 -6.88 23.58 33.94
C LYS A 56 -5.74 24.61 33.87
N GLN A 57 -5.06 24.87 34.98
CA GLN A 57 -4.00 25.88 35.05
C GLN A 57 -2.65 25.37 34.51
N LYS A 58 -2.38 24.06 34.62
CA LYS A 58 -1.16 23.44 34.08
C LYS A 58 -1.18 23.34 32.54
N PHE A 59 -2.36 23.19 31.94
CA PHE A 59 -2.54 23.07 30.47
C PHE A 59 -2.24 24.37 29.71
N SER A 60 -2.74 25.51 30.21
CA SER A 60 -2.47 26.84 29.63
C SER A 60 -0.97 27.19 29.65
N THR A 61 -0.29 26.79 30.73
CA THR A 61 1.13 27.11 30.96
C THR A 61 2.06 26.31 30.06
N TYR A 62 1.71 25.05 29.74
CA TYR A 62 2.50 24.19 28.85
C TYR A 62 2.46 24.67 27.39
N PHE A 63 1.29 25.11 26.90
CA PHE A 63 1.13 25.66 25.56
C PHE A 63 1.77 27.04 25.37
N LYS A 64 1.78 27.88 26.43
CA LYS A 64 2.50 29.16 26.41
C LYS A 64 4.02 28.96 26.29
N ARG A 65 4.59 27.95 26.95
CA ARG A 65 6.02 27.60 26.83
C ARG A 65 6.41 27.08 25.44
N LEU A 66 5.56 26.27 24.81
CA LEU A 66 5.83 25.73 23.47
C LEU A 66 5.74 26.76 22.34
N LYS A 67 4.89 27.79 22.49
CA LYS A 67 4.87 28.94 21.55
C LYS A 67 6.11 29.83 21.66
N MET A 68 6.68 29.97 22.87
CA MET A 68 7.88 30.80 23.07
C MET A 68 9.18 30.13 22.61
N ALA A 69 9.22 28.80 22.55
CA ALA A 69 10.40 28.03 22.14
C ALA A 69 10.64 28.00 20.61
N ASN A 70 9.74 28.58 19.80
CA ASN A 70 9.79 28.45 18.34
C ASN A 70 9.68 29.80 17.62
N ASN A 71 10.46 30.79 18.08
CA ASN A 71 10.64 32.06 17.39
C ASN A 71 11.87 31.98 16.45
N PRO A 72 11.74 32.26 15.14
CA PRO A 72 12.84 32.13 14.19
C PRO A 72 13.66 33.42 14.15
N GLN A 73 14.67 33.53 15.01
CA GLN A 73 15.83 34.40 14.79
C GLN A 73 17.09 33.53 14.80
N GLN A 74 17.34 32.85 13.69
CA GLN A 74 18.66 32.47 13.21
C GLN A 74 18.49 31.79 11.85
N SER A 75 18.70 32.55 10.79
CA SER A 75 18.90 32.03 9.44
C SER A 75 20.20 32.62 8.92
N SER A 76 21.20 31.78 8.71
CA SER A 76 22.37 32.12 7.90
C SER A 76 23.15 30.85 7.54
N MET A 77 23.48 30.72 6.25
CA MET A 77 24.32 29.70 5.60
C MET A 77 23.70 28.29 5.55
N TYR A 78 23.41 27.69 4.38
CA TYR A 78 24.33 27.46 3.27
C TYR A 78 23.69 27.55 1.88
N GLN A 79 24.56 27.93 0.94
CA GLN A 79 24.42 28.15 -0.50
C GLN A 79 23.69 27.04 -1.27
N ARG A 80 22.78 27.46 -2.17
CA ARG A 80 22.23 26.65 -3.27
C ARG A 80 22.87 27.11 -4.58
N SER A 81 23.71 26.27 -5.18
CA SER A 81 24.24 26.49 -6.53
C SER A 81 23.15 26.26 -7.57
N GLN A 82 22.98 27.26 -8.43
CA GLN A 82 22.09 27.28 -9.58
C GLN A 82 22.68 26.45 -10.72
N PHE A 83 21.84 25.70 -11.43
CA PHE A 83 22.07 25.39 -12.84
C PHE A 83 20.94 26.01 -13.66
N GLN A 84 21.34 26.90 -14.57
CA GLN A 84 20.53 27.60 -15.54
C GLN A 84 20.08 26.63 -16.65
N GLN A 85 18.83 26.75 -17.09
CA GLN A 85 18.44 26.44 -18.47
C GLN A 85 17.56 27.56 -19.00
N SER A 86 17.86 27.96 -20.22
CA SER A 86 17.11 28.90 -21.06
C SER A 86 17.25 28.42 -22.53
N PRO A 87 16.45 28.91 -23.49
CA PRO A 87 15.31 28.16 -24.03
C PRO A 87 15.40 27.93 -25.57
N TYR A 88 14.31 27.37 -26.12
CA TYR A 88 13.87 27.27 -27.52
C TYR A 88 14.00 25.91 -28.21
N GLY A 89 12.87 25.45 -28.80
CA GLY A 89 12.82 24.33 -29.74
C GLY A 89 11.50 23.56 -29.73
N ILE A 90 10.54 23.97 -30.57
CA ILE A 90 9.21 23.39 -30.76
C ILE A 90 9.28 22.00 -31.42
N SER A 91 8.59 20.99 -30.85
CA SER A 91 7.89 19.93 -31.61
C SER A 91 6.95 19.11 -30.70
N ARG A 92 5.68 19.02 -31.10
CA ARG A 92 4.64 18.21 -30.45
C ARG A 92 4.88 16.71 -30.65
N PRO A 93 4.49 15.86 -29.68
CA PRO A 93 4.00 14.52 -30.00
C PRO A 93 2.55 14.30 -29.55
N ALA A 94 1.88 13.45 -30.33
CA ALA A 94 0.47 13.16 -30.33
C ALA A 94 -0.01 12.34 -29.12
N SER A 95 -1.27 12.58 -28.75
CA SER A 95 -2.05 11.83 -27.79
C SER A 95 -2.52 10.49 -28.38
N SER A 96 -2.18 9.37 -27.72
CA SER A 96 -2.79 8.06 -27.97
C SER A 96 -4.03 7.88 -27.10
N SER A 97 -5.20 8.14 -27.67
CA SER A 97 -6.52 7.82 -27.13
C SER A 97 -6.96 6.44 -27.64
N ASN A 98 -7.07 5.46 -26.73
CA ASN A 98 -7.74 4.19 -27.02
C ASN A 98 -9.26 4.37 -26.85
N THR A 99 -9.95 4.57 -27.98
CA THR A 99 -11.40 4.48 -28.09
C THR A 99 -11.71 3.46 -29.18
N ALA A 100 -12.17 2.27 -28.80
CA ALA A 100 -12.69 1.27 -29.72
C ALA A 100 -14.07 1.72 -30.20
N MET A 101 -14.16 2.17 -31.45
CA MET A 101 -15.40 2.55 -32.13
C MET A 101 -15.80 1.41 -33.07
N ALA A 102 -16.98 0.84 -32.81
CA ALA A 102 -17.63 -0.13 -33.68
C ALA A 102 -18.03 0.53 -35.00
N MET A 103 -17.75 -0.16 -36.11
CA MET A 103 -18.13 0.27 -37.47
C MET A 103 -19.64 0.28 -37.65
N ARG A 104 -20.12 1.36 -38.28
CA ARG A 104 -21.49 1.55 -38.77
C ARG A 104 -21.41 1.59 -40.29
N MET A 105 -21.92 0.55 -40.97
CA MET A 105 -22.08 0.55 -42.43
C MET A 105 -23.48 1.01 -42.82
N GLN A 106 -23.53 1.81 -43.89
CA GLN A 106 -24.72 2.32 -44.57
C GLN A 106 -25.42 1.21 -45.38
N GLY A 107 -26.74 1.32 -45.51
CA GLY A 107 -27.56 0.53 -46.45
C GLY A 107 -28.97 1.11 -46.53
N THR A 108 -29.46 1.26 -47.75
CA THR A 108 -30.55 2.12 -48.20
C THR A 108 -31.94 1.48 -48.18
N SER A 109 -32.95 2.35 -48.13
CA SER A 109 -34.39 2.28 -48.42
C SER A 109 -34.98 1.06 -49.16
N GLY A 110 -36.16 0.60 -48.69
CA GLY A 110 -37.12 -0.25 -49.42
C GLY A 110 -38.39 -0.52 -48.59
N VAL A 111 -39.57 -0.40 -49.20
CA VAL A 111 -40.90 -0.27 -48.58
C VAL A 111 -41.83 -1.47 -48.93
N HIS A 112 -42.51 -2.03 -47.90
CA HIS A 112 -43.75 -2.87 -47.86
C HIS A 112 -43.78 -4.32 -48.46
N PRO A 113 -44.82 -5.17 -48.16
CA PRO A 113 -45.39 -5.65 -46.87
C PRO A 113 -45.66 -7.20 -46.84
N TYR A 114 -46.31 -7.72 -45.79
CA TYR A 114 -46.80 -9.10 -45.46
C TYR A 114 -46.01 -9.91 -44.40
N GLY A 115 -46.72 -10.40 -43.35
CA GLY A 115 -46.23 -11.19 -42.20
C GLY A 115 -46.05 -12.70 -42.46
N PRO A 116 -46.02 -13.63 -41.46
CA PRO A 116 -46.39 -13.51 -40.03
C PRO A 116 -45.42 -14.14 -38.97
N ASN A 117 -45.67 -13.82 -37.69
CA ASN A 117 -45.39 -14.56 -36.43
C ASN A 117 -43.97 -15.10 -36.08
N VAL A 118 -43.35 -14.51 -35.03
CA VAL A 118 -42.36 -15.18 -34.15
C VAL A 118 -42.55 -14.70 -32.69
N PRO A 119 -42.49 -15.56 -31.63
CA PRO A 119 -42.96 -15.20 -30.30
C PRO A 119 -41.94 -14.39 -29.48
N ARG A 120 -42.45 -13.43 -28.71
CA ARG A 120 -41.72 -12.64 -27.71
C ARG A 120 -41.35 -13.51 -26.51
N ALA A 121 -40.08 -13.91 -26.40
CA ALA A 121 -39.56 -14.59 -25.21
C ALA A 121 -39.57 -13.65 -24.00
N GLY A 122 -40.25 -14.08 -22.93
CA GLY A 122 -40.35 -13.38 -21.66
C GLY A 122 -39.01 -13.33 -20.92
N LEU A 123 -38.69 -12.17 -20.35
CA LEU A 123 -37.62 -12.01 -19.37
C LEU A 123 -37.96 -12.82 -18.11
N VAL A 124 -37.03 -13.69 -17.69
CA VAL A 124 -37.14 -14.51 -16.49
C VAL A 124 -37.21 -13.60 -15.24
N PRO A 125 -38.13 -13.84 -14.26
CA PRO A 125 -38.34 -12.97 -13.09
C PRO A 125 -37.16 -12.73 -12.12
N GLY A 126 -35.95 -13.20 -12.41
CA GLY A 126 -34.74 -12.93 -11.60
C GLY A 126 -33.77 -11.90 -12.20
N ALA A 127 -33.82 -11.67 -13.52
CA ALA A 127 -32.82 -10.84 -14.20
C ALA A 127 -32.98 -9.34 -13.88
N ALA A 128 -34.22 -8.86 -13.73
CA ALA A 128 -34.50 -7.48 -13.35
C ALA A 128 -34.05 -7.18 -11.90
N ALA A 129 -34.28 -8.10 -10.97
CA ALA A 129 -33.85 -7.97 -9.58
C ALA A 129 -32.31 -7.97 -9.43
N ALA A 130 -31.62 -8.79 -10.23
CA ALA A 130 -30.17 -8.81 -10.28
C ALA A 130 -29.57 -7.49 -10.85
N LEU A 131 -30.22 -6.90 -11.86
CA LEU A 131 -29.82 -5.59 -12.41
C LEU A 131 -30.04 -4.46 -11.38
N GLU A 132 -31.15 -4.48 -10.65
CA GLU A 132 -31.49 -3.52 -9.59
C GLU A 132 -30.48 -3.57 -8.44
N GLN A 133 -30.08 -4.79 -8.01
CA GLN A 133 -29.05 -4.99 -7.00
C GLN A 133 -27.66 -4.56 -7.47
N ALA A 134 -27.30 -4.82 -8.73
CA ALA A 134 -26.05 -4.37 -9.32
C ALA A 134 -25.98 -2.83 -9.39
N ARG A 135 -27.10 -2.18 -9.75
CA ARG A 135 -27.22 -0.73 -9.82
C ARG A 135 -27.14 -0.08 -8.44
N ARG A 136 -27.82 -0.62 -7.42
CA ARG A 136 -27.67 -0.18 -6.01
C ARG A 136 -26.24 -0.33 -5.49
N ARG A 137 -25.54 -1.41 -5.85
CA ARG A 137 -24.11 -1.60 -5.50
C ARG A 137 -23.22 -0.58 -6.19
N GLN A 138 -23.49 -0.24 -7.46
CA GLN A 138 -22.80 0.81 -8.19
C GLN A 138 -23.05 2.21 -7.61
N ASP A 139 -24.30 2.52 -7.24
CA ASP A 139 -24.68 3.80 -6.62
C ASP A 139 -24.09 3.96 -5.21
N ALA A 140 -24.01 2.90 -4.42
CA ALA A 140 -23.31 2.90 -3.14
C ALA A 140 -21.78 3.10 -3.31
N LYS A 141 -21.18 2.50 -4.35
CA LYS A 141 -19.77 2.70 -4.72
C LYS A 141 -19.51 4.14 -5.20
N ASN A 142 -20.45 4.71 -5.96
CA ASN A 142 -20.39 6.10 -6.42
C ASN A 142 -20.61 7.12 -5.30
N ARG A 143 -21.49 6.85 -4.32
CA ARG A 143 -21.63 7.66 -3.11
C ARG A 143 -20.36 7.65 -2.25
N ARG A 144 -19.68 6.50 -2.11
CA ARG A 144 -18.36 6.41 -1.46
C ARG A 144 -17.28 7.17 -2.21
N ARG A 145 -17.31 7.18 -3.55
CA ARG A 145 -16.41 7.99 -4.40
C ARG A 145 -16.74 9.48 -4.42
N LYS A 146 -17.95 9.89 -4.01
CA LYS A 146 -18.42 11.28 -4.02
C LYS A 146 -18.02 12.10 -2.78
N LYS A 147 -17.53 11.47 -1.70
CA LYS A 147 -17.04 12.20 -0.51
C LYS A 147 -15.72 12.88 -0.84
N LYS A 148 -15.78 14.16 -1.19
CA LYS A 148 -14.64 14.95 -1.65
C LYS A 148 -14.00 15.65 -0.45
N MET A 149 -12.70 15.90 -0.54
CA MET A 149 -11.94 16.74 0.40
C MET A 149 -12.58 18.13 0.61
N ALA A 150 -13.31 18.63 -0.41
CA ALA A 150 -14.07 19.88 -0.34
C ALA A 150 -15.21 19.83 0.70
N ASP A 151 -15.81 18.65 0.92
CA ASP A 151 -16.95 18.48 1.84
C ASP A 151 -16.50 18.50 3.32
N LYS A 152 -15.19 18.46 3.58
CA LYS A 152 -14.59 18.68 4.91
C LYS A 152 -14.19 20.14 5.17
N ILE A 153 -14.27 21.03 4.17
CA ILE A 153 -13.79 22.42 4.32
C ILE A 153 -14.94 23.33 4.74
N LEU A 154 -14.72 24.15 5.76
CA LEU A 154 -15.68 25.15 6.21
C LEU A 154 -15.71 26.34 5.22
N PRO A 155 -16.90 26.84 4.81
CA PRO A 155 -17.02 28.03 3.96
C PRO A 155 -16.36 29.25 4.60
N GLN A 156 -15.81 30.15 3.78
CA GLN A 156 -15.08 31.33 4.27
C GLN A 156 -15.92 32.23 5.18
N ARG A 157 -17.19 32.47 4.83
CA ARG A 157 -18.11 33.24 5.67
C ARG A 157 -18.34 32.63 7.06
N VAL A 158 -18.28 31.29 7.20
CA VAL A 158 -18.34 30.63 8.51
C VAL A 158 -17.04 30.85 9.27
N ARG A 159 -15.90 30.84 8.55
CA ARG A 159 -14.58 31.03 9.15
C ARG A 159 -14.38 32.42 9.73
N ASP A 160 -14.89 33.45 9.05
CA ASP A 160 -14.79 34.83 9.52
C ASP A 160 -15.64 35.10 10.78
N LEU A 161 -16.69 34.29 11.00
CA LEU A 161 -17.59 34.42 12.14
C LEU A 161 -17.12 33.67 13.39
N VAL A 162 -16.33 32.59 13.22
CA VAL A 162 -15.92 31.69 14.32
C VAL A 162 -14.40 31.57 14.35
N PRO A 163 -13.71 32.17 15.33
CA PRO A 163 -12.23 32.19 15.37
C PRO A 163 -11.61 30.80 15.53
N GLU A 164 -12.30 29.85 16.16
CA GLU A 164 -11.85 28.47 16.31
C GLU A 164 -11.87 27.67 14.99
N SER A 165 -12.52 28.18 13.95
CA SER A 165 -12.54 27.56 12.61
C SER A 165 -11.14 27.45 12.00
N GLN A 166 -10.22 28.37 12.33
CA GLN A 166 -8.84 28.32 11.86
C GLN A 166 -8.10 27.12 12.45
N ALA A 167 -8.32 26.81 13.73
CA ALA A 167 -7.71 25.64 14.37
C ALA A 167 -8.18 24.33 13.71
N TYR A 168 -9.45 24.24 13.29
CA TYR A 168 -9.96 23.10 12.52
C TYR A 168 -9.27 22.97 11.15
N MET A 169 -9.08 24.09 10.43
CA MET A 169 -8.38 24.09 9.15
C MET A 169 -6.90 23.68 9.29
N ASP A 170 -6.23 24.11 10.35
CA ASP A 170 -4.86 23.72 10.66
C ASP A 170 -4.75 22.22 10.97
N LEU A 171 -5.73 21.66 11.70
CA LEU A 171 -5.84 20.22 11.95
C LEU A 171 -6.04 19.43 10.66
N LEU A 172 -6.89 19.90 9.74
CA LEU A 172 -7.08 19.29 8.41
C LEU A 172 -5.79 19.32 7.58
N ALA A 173 -5.04 20.43 7.63
CA ALA A 173 -3.76 20.56 6.95
C ALA A 173 -2.69 19.62 7.56
N PHE A 174 -2.66 19.48 8.88
CA PHE A 174 -1.81 18.54 9.58
C PHE A 174 -2.17 17.08 9.26
N GLU A 175 -3.45 16.72 9.28
CA GLU A 175 -3.97 15.40 8.87
C GLU A 175 -3.47 15.02 7.47
N ARG A 176 -3.63 15.90 6.48
CA ARG A 176 -3.13 15.66 5.11
C ARG A 176 -1.63 15.35 5.07
N LYS A 177 -0.82 16.10 5.83
CA LYS A 177 0.64 15.88 5.89
C LYS A 177 0.97 14.56 6.58
N LEU A 178 0.25 14.23 7.65
CA LEU A 178 0.41 12.99 8.39
C LEU A 178 0.06 11.79 7.51
N ASP A 179 -1.09 11.81 6.84
CA ASP A 179 -1.55 10.75 5.93
C ASP A 179 -0.58 10.54 4.76
N ALA A 180 -0.11 11.63 4.15
CA ALA A 180 0.89 11.55 3.09
C ALA A 180 2.20 10.91 3.58
N THR A 181 2.62 11.22 4.80
CA THR A 181 3.83 10.65 5.42
C THR A 181 3.64 9.18 5.76
N ILE A 182 2.49 8.81 6.33
CA ILE A 182 2.14 7.41 6.65
C ILE A 182 2.10 6.59 5.37
N MET A 183 1.43 7.08 4.32
CA MET A 183 1.34 6.37 3.04
C MET A 183 2.71 6.21 2.39
N ARG A 184 3.54 7.25 2.38
CA ARG A 184 4.92 7.17 1.90
C ARG A 184 5.71 6.11 2.68
N LYS A 185 5.69 6.16 4.01
CA LYS A 185 6.39 5.19 4.86
C LYS A 185 5.86 3.76 4.67
N ARG A 186 4.56 3.60 4.43
CA ARG A 186 3.96 2.30 4.09
C ARG A 186 4.52 1.75 2.79
N LEU A 187 4.64 2.58 1.75
CA LEU A 187 5.26 2.19 0.48
C LEU A 187 6.76 1.90 0.64
N ASP A 188 7.49 2.72 1.41
CA ASP A 188 8.90 2.49 1.72
C ASP A 188 9.10 1.13 2.42
N ILE A 189 8.23 0.79 3.39
CA ILE A 189 8.23 -0.49 4.09
C ILE A 189 7.91 -1.64 3.12
N GLN A 190 6.90 -1.49 2.26
CA GLN A 190 6.57 -2.50 1.25
C GLN A 190 7.72 -2.74 0.28
N GLU A 191 8.40 -1.68 -0.17
CA GLU A 191 9.56 -1.78 -1.05
C GLU A 191 10.77 -2.40 -0.33
N ALA A 192 11.02 -2.03 0.91
CA ALA A 192 12.05 -2.63 1.74
C ALA A 192 11.80 -4.14 1.97
N LEU A 193 10.55 -4.54 2.21
CA LEU A 193 10.17 -5.95 2.40
C LEU A 193 10.33 -6.81 1.15
N LYS A 194 10.39 -6.23 -0.06
CA LYS A 194 10.73 -6.97 -1.28
C LYS A 194 12.19 -7.41 -1.29
N ARG A 195 13.06 -6.72 -0.54
CA ARG A 195 14.46 -7.07 -0.42
C ARG A 195 14.61 -8.06 0.73
N PRO A 196 15.26 -9.21 0.51
CA PRO A 196 15.50 -10.16 1.59
C PRO A 196 16.38 -9.52 2.66
N MET A 197 15.85 -9.38 3.88
CA MET A 197 16.58 -8.91 5.05
C MET A 197 17.08 -10.14 5.82
N LYS A 198 18.32 -10.52 5.55
CA LYS A 198 19.00 -11.65 6.20
C LYS A 198 20.12 -11.15 7.11
N GLN A 199 20.29 -11.81 8.24
CA GLN A 199 21.39 -11.59 9.17
C GLN A 199 22.23 -12.86 9.26
N LYS A 200 23.55 -12.72 9.26
CA LYS A 200 24.45 -13.84 9.49
C LYS A 200 24.49 -14.17 10.98
N LYS A 201 24.35 -15.45 11.32
CA LYS A 201 24.47 -15.96 12.68
C LYS A 201 25.31 -17.23 12.68
N LYS A 202 25.94 -17.53 13.82
CA LYS A 202 26.72 -18.76 13.98
C LYS A 202 25.80 -19.91 14.38
N LEU A 203 25.78 -20.95 13.57
CA LEU A 203 25.16 -22.24 13.88
C LEU A 203 26.27 -23.17 14.36
N ARG A 204 26.17 -23.63 15.61
CA ARG A 204 27.10 -24.61 16.16
C ARG A 204 26.59 -26.01 15.90
N ILE A 205 27.40 -26.82 15.23
CA ILE A 205 27.17 -28.23 14.94
C ILE A 205 27.93 -29.06 15.97
N TYR A 206 27.27 -30.04 16.56
CA TYR A 206 27.82 -31.02 17.48
C TYR A 206 27.87 -32.38 16.79
N LEU A 207 29.04 -32.98 16.70
CA LEU A 207 29.21 -34.36 16.26
C LEU A 207 29.55 -35.21 17.48
N THR A 208 28.60 -36.01 17.95
CA THR A 208 28.76 -36.87 19.12
C THR A 208 28.89 -38.33 18.68
N THR A 209 29.94 -39.01 19.14
CA THR A 209 30.20 -40.42 18.82
C THR A 209 29.99 -41.33 20.03
N ASN A 210 28.90 -42.10 19.98
CA ASN A 210 28.53 -43.29 20.74
C ASN A 210 29.32 -44.55 20.38
N PHE A 211 29.94 -45.27 21.31
CA PHE A 211 30.30 -46.69 21.10
C PHE A 211 29.59 -47.56 22.12
N TYR A 212 28.95 -48.62 21.63
CA TYR A 212 28.23 -49.62 22.42
C TYR A 212 28.97 -50.94 22.29
N VAL A 213 29.66 -51.32 23.37
CA VAL A 213 30.31 -52.62 23.51
C VAL A 213 29.40 -53.50 24.39
N PRO A 214 29.16 -54.77 24.03
CA PRO A 214 28.41 -55.69 24.87
C PRO A 214 29.05 -55.81 26.25
N ARG A 215 28.25 -55.68 27.32
CA ARG A 215 28.73 -55.99 28.67
C ARG A 215 28.57 -57.49 28.92
N PRO A 216 29.58 -58.18 29.45
CA PRO A 216 29.56 -59.64 29.60
C PRO A 216 28.69 -60.16 30.77
N GLU A 217 27.78 -59.38 31.36
CA GLU A 217 27.10 -59.71 32.62
C GLU A 217 25.62 -60.12 32.50
N ASN A 218 25.04 -60.20 31.30
CA ASN A 218 23.67 -60.72 31.10
C ASN A 218 23.72 -61.97 30.23
N GLU A 219 23.57 -63.15 30.85
CA GLU A 219 23.60 -64.47 30.20
C GLU A 219 22.39 -64.77 29.29
N ASP A 220 21.47 -63.83 29.08
CA ASP A 220 20.21 -64.05 28.34
C ASP A 220 20.08 -63.30 26.99
N GLU A 221 21.12 -62.62 26.49
CA GLU A 221 21.09 -61.97 25.15
C GLU A 221 22.27 -62.43 24.26
N GLU A 222 22.20 -63.67 23.76
CA GLU A 222 23.07 -64.16 22.68
C GLU A 222 22.83 -63.38 21.37
N ASN A 223 23.64 -62.33 21.15
CA ASN A 223 23.96 -61.62 19.88
C ASN A 223 23.88 -60.08 19.95
N ILE A 224 24.41 -59.44 20.99
CA ILE A 224 24.67 -57.99 20.92
C ILE A 224 25.90 -57.76 20.05
N VAL A 225 25.70 -57.36 18.80
CA VAL A 225 26.80 -56.97 17.90
C VAL A 225 27.33 -55.59 18.32
N PRO A 226 28.65 -55.43 18.51
CA PRO A 226 29.27 -54.14 18.78
C PRO A 226 28.86 -53.10 17.74
N SER A 227 28.48 -51.91 18.19
CA SER A 227 27.99 -50.87 17.30
C SER A 227 28.42 -49.48 17.74
N TRP A 228 28.49 -48.58 16.78
CA TRP A 228 28.70 -47.16 17.03
C TRP A 228 27.49 -46.35 16.59
N GLU A 229 27.33 -45.18 17.21
CA GLU A 229 26.32 -44.18 16.90
C GLU A 229 27.02 -42.85 16.64
N LEU A 230 26.79 -42.28 15.46
CA LEU A 230 27.15 -40.90 15.17
C LEU A 230 25.88 -40.04 15.25
N ARG A 231 25.92 -39.03 16.10
CA ARG A 231 24.86 -38.04 16.22
C ARG A 231 25.33 -36.67 15.75
N VAL A 232 24.61 -36.13 14.77
CA VAL A 232 24.84 -34.80 14.20
C VAL A 232 23.71 -33.89 14.65
N GLU A 233 23.97 -33.02 15.62
CA GLU A 233 23.01 -32.03 16.12
C GLU A 233 23.49 -30.62 15.82
N GLY A 234 22.60 -29.63 15.87
CA GLY A 234 23.07 -28.25 15.85
C GLY A 234 22.13 -27.25 16.49
N ARG A 235 22.72 -26.15 16.92
CA ARG A 235 22.03 -25.09 17.64
C ARG A 235 22.55 -23.73 17.21
N LEU A 236 21.62 -22.83 16.90
CA LEU A 236 21.95 -21.45 16.61
C LEU A 236 22.49 -20.77 17.88
N LEU A 237 23.68 -20.18 17.79
CA LEU A 237 24.23 -19.37 18.86
C LEU A 237 23.52 -18.01 18.86
N GLU A 238 22.87 -17.69 19.97
CA GLU A 238 22.34 -16.34 20.21
C GLU A 238 23.45 -15.49 20.82
N GLU A 239 23.68 -14.28 20.28
CA GLU A 239 24.52 -13.30 20.96
C GLU A 239 23.88 -12.93 22.31
N MET A 240 24.66 -13.13 23.38
CA MET A 240 24.24 -13.05 24.78
C MET A 240 23.78 -11.65 25.23
N GLN A 241 23.77 -10.67 24.32
CA GLN A 241 23.44 -9.26 24.58
C GLN A 241 22.08 -8.81 24.03
N ALA A 242 21.31 -9.68 23.35
CA ALA A 242 19.95 -9.31 22.96
C ALA A 242 19.04 -9.31 24.20
N PRO A 243 18.31 -8.21 24.49
CA PRO A 243 17.40 -8.17 25.62
C PRO A 243 16.38 -9.30 25.49
N LYS A 244 16.17 -10.03 26.59
CA LYS A 244 15.16 -11.09 26.71
C LYS A 244 13.78 -10.46 26.48
N THR A 245 13.34 -10.45 25.23
CA THR A 245 11.94 -10.18 24.89
C THR A 245 11.17 -11.46 25.17
N ASP A 246 10.38 -11.46 26.25
CA ASP A 246 9.48 -12.54 26.68
C ASP A 246 8.39 -12.81 25.64
N GLY A 247 8.74 -13.61 24.63
CA GLY A 247 7.80 -14.24 23.73
C GLY A 247 8.34 -15.59 23.29
N PRO A 248 7.47 -16.56 22.95
CA PRO A 248 7.90 -17.85 22.45
C PRO A 248 8.55 -17.64 21.07
N ARG A 249 9.87 -17.42 21.04
CA ARG A 249 10.66 -17.50 19.81
C ARG A 249 10.59 -18.95 19.38
N GLN A 250 9.81 -19.26 18.36
CA GLN A 250 9.89 -20.56 17.68
C GLN A 250 11.32 -20.74 17.20
N LYS A 251 12.09 -21.54 17.94
CA LYS A 251 13.45 -21.91 17.57
C LYS A 251 13.35 -22.70 16.27
N ARG A 252 14.01 -22.21 15.22
CA ARG A 252 14.14 -22.95 13.97
C ARG A 252 14.91 -24.23 14.25
N LYS A 253 14.50 -25.31 13.59
CA LYS A 253 15.11 -26.62 13.73
C LYS A 253 16.47 -26.65 13.03
N PHE A 254 17.38 -27.51 13.49
CA PHE A 254 18.72 -27.67 12.88
C PHE A 254 18.65 -27.96 11.38
N SER A 255 17.81 -28.93 10.99
CA SER A 255 17.62 -29.31 9.59
C SER A 255 17.23 -28.12 8.72
N THR A 256 16.54 -27.09 9.26
CA THR A 256 16.00 -25.91 8.54
C THR A 256 17.05 -25.15 7.73
N TYR A 257 18.32 -25.22 8.12
CA TYR A 257 19.41 -24.50 7.46
C TYR A 257 20.03 -25.24 6.26
N PHE A 258 19.70 -26.52 6.06
CA PHE A 258 20.33 -27.37 5.06
C PHE A 258 19.33 -27.86 4.02
N LYS A 259 19.76 -27.86 2.76
CA LYS A 259 19.06 -28.50 1.65
C LYS A 259 19.34 -30.00 1.63
N SER A 260 20.55 -30.40 2.02
CA SER A 260 20.96 -31.79 2.05
C SER A 260 22.10 -32.02 3.04
N LEU A 261 22.15 -33.22 3.60
CA LEU A 261 23.21 -33.76 4.43
C LEU A 261 23.64 -35.10 3.82
N VAL A 262 24.94 -35.29 3.61
CA VAL A 262 25.50 -36.56 3.15
C VAL A 262 26.59 -36.97 4.13
N ILE A 263 26.55 -38.22 4.59
CA ILE A 263 27.57 -38.82 5.43
C ILE A 263 28.17 -39.97 4.64
N GLU A 264 29.41 -39.81 4.23
CA GLU A 264 30.22 -40.82 3.57
C GLU A 264 31.11 -41.50 4.62
N LEU A 265 30.96 -42.81 4.74
CA LEU A 265 31.77 -43.69 5.57
C LEU A 265 32.84 -44.37 4.70
N ASP A 266 33.79 -45.03 5.35
CA ASP A 266 34.83 -45.79 4.65
C ASP A 266 34.21 -46.91 3.77
N ARG A 267 34.45 -46.78 2.46
CA ARG A 267 33.93 -47.69 1.43
C ARG A 267 34.51 -49.10 1.55
N GLU A 268 35.72 -49.26 2.09
CA GLU A 268 36.35 -50.55 2.27
C GLU A 268 35.73 -51.35 3.43
N LEU A 269 35.27 -50.65 4.48
CA LEU A 269 34.64 -51.27 5.66
C LEU A 269 33.16 -51.63 5.44
N TYR A 270 32.40 -50.75 4.77
CA TYR A 270 30.93 -50.91 4.65
C TYR A 270 30.46 -51.32 3.26
N GLY A 271 31.35 -51.37 2.27
CA GLY A 271 31.02 -51.71 0.89
C GLY A 271 30.23 -50.60 0.17
N PRO A 272 29.95 -50.78 -1.13
CA PRO A 272 29.38 -49.73 -1.99
C PRO A 272 27.96 -49.31 -1.60
N ASP A 273 27.17 -50.16 -0.95
CA ASP A 273 25.75 -49.87 -0.70
C ASP A 273 25.48 -49.28 0.69
N ASN A 274 26.35 -49.52 1.68
CA ASN A 274 26.10 -49.11 3.07
C ASN A 274 27.02 -47.97 3.57
N HIS A 275 28.03 -47.59 2.78
CA HIS A 275 28.96 -46.52 3.15
C HIS A 275 28.36 -45.11 3.04
N LEU A 276 27.25 -44.93 2.31
CA LEU A 276 26.66 -43.61 2.08
C LEU A 276 25.31 -43.46 2.77
N VAL A 277 25.14 -42.35 3.51
CA VAL A 277 23.86 -41.97 4.11
C VAL A 277 23.50 -40.57 3.62
N GLU A 278 22.43 -40.47 2.85
CA GLU A 278 21.97 -39.21 2.26
C GLU A 278 20.62 -38.79 2.84
N TRP A 279 20.53 -37.51 3.17
CA TRP A 279 19.28 -36.84 3.49
C TRP A 279 19.11 -35.63 2.57
N HIS A 280 17.96 -35.54 1.92
CA HIS A 280 17.58 -34.41 1.09
C HIS A 280 16.28 -33.81 1.62
N ARG A 281 16.24 -32.49 1.77
CA ARG A 281 15.01 -31.78 2.07
C ARG A 281 14.06 -31.88 0.88
N THR A 282 12.83 -32.31 1.17
CA THR A 282 11.68 -32.22 0.27
C THR A 282 10.57 -31.39 0.92
N SER A 283 9.57 -30.96 0.14
CA SER A 283 8.45 -30.15 0.65
C SER A 283 7.62 -30.81 1.76
N SER A 284 7.70 -32.14 1.90
CA SER A 284 7.01 -32.93 2.92
C SER A 284 7.90 -33.37 4.08
N THR A 285 9.20 -33.03 4.08
CA THR A 285 10.14 -33.47 5.10
C THR A 285 9.82 -32.82 6.45
N GLN A 286 9.74 -33.62 7.52
CA GLN A 286 9.64 -33.10 8.88
C GLN A 286 11.00 -32.57 9.35
N GLU A 287 11.00 -31.36 9.89
CA GLU A 287 12.21 -30.68 10.34
C GLU A 287 12.63 -31.19 11.73
N THR A 288 13.86 -31.70 11.83
CA THR A 288 14.49 -32.25 13.04
C THR A 288 15.66 -31.41 13.55
N ASP A 289 16.02 -31.57 14.84
CA ASP A 289 17.17 -30.89 15.47
C ASP A 289 18.49 -31.69 15.38
N GLY A 290 18.43 -32.92 14.88
CA GLY A 290 19.61 -33.74 14.66
C GLY A 290 19.32 -34.98 13.84
N PHE A 291 20.41 -35.62 13.42
CA PHE A 291 20.45 -36.87 12.67
C PHE A 291 21.26 -37.89 13.45
N GLN A 292 20.80 -39.14 13.47
CA GLN A 292 21.45 -40.24 14.17
C GLN A 292 21.69 -41.37 13.18
N VAL A 293 22.94 -41.83 13.08
CA VAL A 293 23.33 -42.96 12.26
C VAL A 293 23.97 -44.00 13.17
N LYS A 294 23.43 -45.22 13.14
CA LYS A 294 23.95 -46.37 13.89
C LYS A 294 24.37 -47.46 12.93
N ARG A 295 25.57 -48.01 13.11
CA ARG A 295 26.09 -49.14 12.34
C ARG A 295 26.85 -50.11 13.24
N PRO A 296 26.89 -51.41 12.89
CA PRO A 296 27.75 -52.37 13.57
C PRO A 296 29.22 -52.13 13.20
N GLY A 297 30.13 -52.46 14.11
CA GLY A 297 31.58 -52.38 13.90
C GLY A 297 32.35 -51.96 15.14
N GLU A 298 33.57 -52.47 15.26
CA GLU A 298 34.53 -52.15 16.33
C GLU A 298 35.74 -51.34 15.86
N GLU A 299 35.95 -51.29 14.54
CA GLU A 299 37.07 -50.62 13.91
C GLU A 299 36.91 -49.10 13.89
N ASN A 300 38.03 -48.40 13.74
CA ASN A 300 38.02 -46.95 13.54
C ASN A 300 37.47 -46.62 12.15
N VAL A 301 36.42 -45.81 12.08
CA VAL A 301 35.77 -45.45 10.82
C VAL A 301 36.04 -43.99 10.49
N LYS A 302 36.68 -43.76 9.34
CA LYS A 302 36.76 -42.41 8.76
C LYS A 302 35.41 -42.05 8.17
N CYS A 303 34.88 -40.90 8.55
CA CYS A 303 33.67 -40.37 7.93
C CYS A 303 33.85 -38.93 7.47
N THR A 304 33.21 -38.62 6.34
CA THR A 304 33.16 -37.30 5.75
C THR A 304 31.70 -36.85 5.77
N ILE A 305 31.41 -35.81 6.52
CA ILE A 305 30.08 -35.21 6.60
C ILE A 305 30.04 -33.99 5.70
N MET A 306 29.11 -33.97 4.75
CA MET A 306 28.91 -32.90 3.79
C MET A 306 27.56 -32.22 4.02
N PHE A 307 27.59 -30.93 4.32
CA PHE A 307 26.39 -30.11 4.50
C PHE A 307 26.19 -29.19 3.30
N LEU A 308 25.04 -29.31 2.63
CA LEU A 308 24.64 -28.37 1.59
C LEU A 308 23.64 -27.37 2.19
N LEU A 309 24.04 -26.11 2.34
CA LEU A 309 23.19 -25.06 2.89
C LEU A 309 21.99 -24.73 1.98
N ASP A 310 20.85 -24.45 2.59
CA ASP A 310 19.65 -23.97 1.90
C ASP A 310 19.64 -22.43 1.83
N TYR A 311 20.33 -21.87 0.84
CA TYR A 311 20.34 -20.43 0.61
C TYR A 311 18.99 -19.95 0.08
N GLN A 312 18.37 -19.00 0.79
CA GLN A 312 17.11 -18.37 0.36
C GLN A 312 17.25 -16.84 0.33
N PRO A 313 17.36 -16.21 -0.85
CA PRO A 313 17.25 -16.80 -2.20
C PRO A 313 18.47 -17.65 -2.60
N PRO A 314 18.34 -18.53 -3.63
CA PRO A 314 19.43 -19.39 -4.07
C PRO A 314 20.69 -18.61 -4.43
N GLN A 315 21.81 -19.03 -3.84
CA GLN A 315 23.15 -18.55 -4.17
C GLN A 315 23.84 -19.55 -5.10
N TYR A 316 24.78 -19.05 -5.90
CA TYR A 316 25.54 -19.81 -6.88
C TYR A 316 27.01 -19.51 -6.73
N LYS A 317 27.84 -20.53 -6.92
CA LYS A 317 29.28 -20.38 -7.06
C LYS A 317 29.60 -19.96 -8.49
N LEU A 318 30.41 -18.92 -8.63
CA LEU A 318 30.85 -18.48 -9.95
C LEU A 318 31.97 -19.37 -10.46
N ASP A 319 32.05 -19.52 -11.79
CA ASP A 319 33.24 -20.07 -12.45
C ASP A 319 34.50 -19.32 -11.95
N PRO A 320 35.62 -20.02 -11.63
CA PRO A 320 36.80 -19.38 -11.04
C PRO A 320 37.35 -18.18 -11.81
N ARG A 321 37.19 -18.16 -13.15
CA ARG A 321 37.66 -17.07 -14.00
C ARG A 321 36.78 -15.84 -13.82
N LEU A 322 35.47 -16.04 -13.80
CA LEU A 322 34.48 -14.99 -13.56
C LEU A 322 34.54 -14.50 -12.10
N ALA A 323 34.72 -15.41 -11.15
CA ALA A 323 34.83 -15.10 -9.73
C ALA A 323 36.02 -14.16 -9.45
N ARG A 324 37.17 -14.45 -10.06
CA ARG A 324 38.37 -13.61 -9.93
C ARG A 324 38.19 -12.24 -10.56
N LEU A 325 37.55 -12.16 -11.73
CA LEU A 325 37.31 -10.89 -12.41
C LEU A 325 36.36 -9.98 -11.63
N MET A 326 35.30 -10.56 -11.06
CA MET A 326 34.26 -9.81 -10.35
C MET A 326 34.55 -9.60 -8.87
N GLY A 327 35.53 -10.32 -8.30
CA GLY A 327 35.81 -10.33 -6.86
C GLY A 327 34.71 -11.01 -6.03
N ILE A 328 33.92 -11.89 -6.65
CA ILE A 328 32.76 -12.55 -6.03
C ILE A 328 32.92 -14.05 -6.16
N HIS A 329 32.90 -14.79 -5.05
CA HIS A 329 32.97 -16.25 -5.07
C HIS A 329 31.58 -16.92 -5.14
N THR A 330 30.71 -16.58 -4.19
CA THR A 330 29.35 -17.15 -4.06
C THR A 330 28.35 -16.04 -3.77
N GLN A 331 27.34 -15.87 -4.62
CA GLN A 331 26.31 -14.83 -4.47
C GLN A 331 24.99 -15.21 -5.15
N THR A 332 23.96 -14.40 -4.93
CA THR A 332 22.67 -14.54 -5.61
C THR A 332 22.76 -14.06 -7.07
N ARG A 333 21.98 -14.66 -7.97
CA ARG A 333 21.96 -14.29 -9.40
C ARG A 333 21.76 -12.78 -9.65
N PRO A 334 20.85 -12.07 -8.97
CA PRO A 334 20.69 -10.62 -9.17
C PRO A 334 21.94 -9.81 -8.78
N VAL A 335 22.63 -10.18 -7.70
CA VAL A 335 23.86 -9.51 -7.25
C VAL A 335 24.98 -9.73 -8.26
N ILE A 336 25.10 -10.95 -8.78
CA ILE A 336 26.08 -11.29 -9.83
C ILE A 336 25.80 -10.46 -11.10
N VAL A 337 24.55 -10.43 -11.59
CA VAL A 337 24.19 -9.64 -12.78
C VAL A 337 24.46 -8.14 -12.56
N ASN A 338 24.18 -7.61 -11.37
CA ASN A 338 24.47 -6.21 -11.05
C ASN A 338 25.97 -5.93 -11.00
N ALA A 339 26.78 -6.82 -10.44
CA ALA A 339 28.23 -6.68 -10.43
C ALA A 339 28.81 -6.76 -11.86
N LEU A 340 28.23 -7.60 -12.73
CA LEU A 340 28.61 -7.67 -14.14
C LEU A 340 28.29 -6.36 -14.85
N TRP A 341 27.11 -5.80 -14.58
CA TRP A 341 26.70 -4.49 -15.08
C TRP A 341 27.63 -3.37 -14.60
N GLN A 342 28.04 -3.39 -13.33
CA GLN A 342 29.02 -2.44 -12.80
C GLN A 342 30.36 -2.54 -13.51
N TYR A 343 30.84 -3.75 -13.80
CA TYR A 343 32.06 -3.96 -14.58
C TYR A 343 31.96 -3.42 -16.01
N ILE A 344 30.85 -3.71 -16.71
CA ILE A 344 30.58 -3.19 -18.06
C ILE A 344 30.60 -1.66 -18.07
N LYS A 345 29.99 -1.03 -17.06
CA LYS A 345 29.91 0.42 -16.95
C LYS A 345 31.26 1.04 -16.59
N SER A 346 32.04 0.44 -15.70
CA SER A 346 33.35 0.99 -15.31
C SER A 346 34.39 0.91 -16.43
N HIS A 347 34.29 -0.11 -17.29
CA HIS A 347 35.19 -0.31 -18.44
C HIS A 347 34.64 0.26 -19.75
N ASN A 348 33.49 0.95 -19.72
CA ASN A 348 32.81 1.52 -20.89
C ASN A 348 32.63 0.50 -22.04
N LEU A 349 32.25 -0.74 -21.70
CA LEU A 349 32.09 -1.84 -22.67
C LEU A 349 30.75 -1.79 -23.42
N GLN A 350 29.85 -0.88 -23.05
CA GLN A 350 28.60 -0.67 -23.76
C GLN A 350 28.85 0.10 -25.05
N ASP A 351 28.29 -0.37 -26.15
CA ASP A 351 28.44 0.28 -27.45
C ASP A 351 27.76 1.67 -27.46
N SER A 352 28.45 2.67 -28.01
CA SER A 352 27.98 4.06 -28.04
C SER A 352 26.83 4.28 -29.03
N HIS A 353 26.82 3.53 -30.13
CA HIS A 353 25.80 3.63 -31.18
C HIS A 353 24.63 2.69 -30.89
N GLU A 354 24.90 1.45 -30.46
CA GLU A 354 23.88 0.45 -30.16
C GLU A 354 23.89 0.05 -28.68
N ARG A 355 23.21 0.82 -27.82
CA ARG A 355 23.21 0.61 -26.36
C ARG A 355 22.70 -0.76 -25.88
N GLU A 356 22.12 -1.58 -26.76
CA GLU A 356 21.72 -2.95 -26.44
C GLU A 356 22.88 -3.97 -26.50
N TYR A 357 23.99 -3.62 -27.15
CA TYR A 357 25.16 -4.46 -27.29
C TYR A 357 26.29 -4.06 -26.34
N ILE A 358 27.03 -5.09 -25.93
CA ILE A 358 28.24 -5.00 -25.13
C ILE A 358 29.37 -5.56 -25.96
N ASN A 359 30.43 -4.77 -26.09
CA ASN A 359 31.67 -5.18 -26.72
C ASN A 359 32.54 -5.84 -25.65
N CYS A 360 32.69 -7.16 -25.74
CA CYS A 360 33.43 -7.94 -24.76
C CYS A 360 34.91 -7.59 -24.81
N ASP A 361 35.49 -7.23 -23.68
CA ASP A 361 36.94 -7.07 -23.54
C ASP A 361 37.65 -8.43 -23.58
N ARG A 362 38.98 -8.43 -23.46
CA ARG A 362 39.79 -9.66 -23.49
C ARG A 362 39.35 -10.68 -22.42
N TYR A 363 38.90 -10.22 -21.25
CA TYR A 363 38.49 -11.09 -20.16
C TYR A 363 37.09 -11.67 -20.38
N PHE A 364 36.15 -10.85 -20.87
CA PHE A 364 34.80 -11.29 -21.22
C PHE A 364 34.80 -12.21 -22.43
N GLN A 365 35.64 -11.95 -23.44
CA GLN A 365 35.83 -12.87 -24.58
C GLN A 365 36.31 -14.24 -24.11
N GLN A 366 37.21 -14.25 -23.14
CA GLN A 366 37.73 -15.46 -22.54
C GLN A 366 36.66 -16.25 -21.76
N ILE A 367 35.75 -15.59 -21.06
CA ILE A 367 34.75 -16.21 -20.18
C ILE A 367 33.46 -16.58 -20.94
N PHE A 368 32.94 -15.67 -21.76
CA PHE A 368 31.68 -15.83 -22.50
C PHE A 368 31.87 -16.37 -23.92
N GLU A 369 33.11 -16.49 -24.38
CA GLU A 369 33.48 -17.02 -25.70
C GLU A 369 32.83 -16.24 -26.86
N CYS A 370 32.64 -14.93 -26.67
CA CYS A 370 32.04 -14.05 -27.66
C CYS A 370 32.72 -12.67 -27.69
N ASN A 371 32.84 -12.11 -28.89
CA ASN A 371 33.41 -10.77 -29.10
C ASN A 371 32.39 -9.66 -28.79
N ARG A 372 31.11 -9.96 -29.02
CA ARG A 372 29.98 -9.03 -28.84
C ARG A 372 28.77 -9.83 -28.37
N MET A 373 28.00 -9.28 -27.43
CA MET A 373 26.76 -9.90 -26.94
C MET A 373 25.68 -8.87 -26.65
N LYS A 374 24.40 -9.29 -26.70
CA LYS A 374 23.27 -8.44 -26.28
C LYS A 374 23.05 -8.51 -24.77
N PHE A 375 22.53 -7.44 -24.19
CA PHE A 375 22.18 -7.43 -22.76
C PHE A 375 21.15 -8.51 -22.38
N SER A 376 20.22 -8.82 -23.28
CA SER A 376 19.21 -9.88 -23.08
C SER A 376 19.79 -11.30 -23.06
N GLU A 377 20.97 -11.52 -23.62
CA GLU A 377 21.64 -12.83 -23.68
C GLU A 377 22.43 -13.13 -22.41
N ILE A 378 22.81 -12.10 -21.64
CA ILE A 378 23.60 -12.23 -20.41
C ILE A 378 23.02 -13.28 -19.46
N PRO A 379 21.71 -13.27 -19.10
CA PRO A 379 21.20 -14.25 -18.16
C PRO A 379 21.36 -15.69 -18.65
N GLN A 380 21.20 -15.95 -19.95
CA GLN A 380 21.33 -17.29 -20.52
C GLN A 380 22.79 -17.74 -20.51
N ARG A 381 23.70 -16.88 -20.99
CA ARG A 381 25.16 -17.14 -21.01
C ARG A 381 25.74 -17.28 -19.62
N LEU A 382 25.26 -16.49 -18.66
CA LEU A 382 25.66 -16.61 -17.27
C LEU A 382 25.22 -17.95 -16.66
N SER A 383 24.12 -18.54 -17.13
CA SER A 383 23.58 -19.76 -16.52
C SER A 383 24.51 -20.97 -16.57
N SER A 384 25.38 -21.07 -17.59
CA SER A 384 26.39 -22.14 -17.68
C SER A 384 27.61 -21.88 -16.79
N LEU A 385 27.81 -20.64 -16.33
CA LEU A 385 28.91 -20.21 -15.47
C LEU A 385 28.51 -20.17 -13.98
N LEU A 386 27.26 -20.48 -13.67
CA LEU A 386 26.72 -20.54 -12.31
C LEU A 386 26.66 -22.00 -11.86
N LEU A 387 27.58 -22.38 -10.98
CA LEU A 387 27.67 -23.69 -10.37
C LEU A 387 26.90 -23.72 -9.04
N PRO A 388 26.45 -24.90 -8.56
CA PRO A 388 25.94 -25.02 -7.20
C PRO A 388 27.01 -24.58 -6.18
N PRO A 389 26.61 -24.01 -5.03
CA PRO A 389 27.54 -23.71 -3.94
C PRO A 389 28.27 -24.95 -3.45
N ASP A 390 29.50 -24.77 -3.00
CA ASP A 390 30.28 -25.86 -2.42
C ASP A 390 29.67 -26.33 -1.08
N PRO A 391 29.58 -27.65 -0.86
CA PRO A 391 29.16 -28.18 0.42
C PRO A 391 30.22 -27.88 1.48
N ILE A 392 29.77 -27.73 2.73
CA ILE A 392 30.66 -27.66 3.88
C ILE A 392 31.08 -29.10 4.22
N VAL A 393 32.37 -29.38 4.10
CA VAL A 393 32.93 -30.72 4.33
C VAL A 393 33.60 -30.76 5.70
N ILE A 394 33.21 -31.72 6.53
CA ILE A 394 33.80 -31.98 7.85
C ILE A 394 34.31 -33.42 7.86
N HIS A 395 35.62 -33.58 8.04
CA HIS A 395 36.23 -34.89 8.24
C HIS A 395 36.22 -35.23 9.73
N HIS A 396 35.63 -36.37 10.07
CA HIS A 396 35.53 -36.85 11.45
C HIS A 396 36.01 -38.30 11.52
N LEU A 397 36.69 -38.64 12.61
CA LEU A 397 37.17 -39.99 12.86
C LEU A 397 36.39 -40.57 14.02
N ILE A 398 35.67 -41.66 13.75
CA ILE A 398 34.94 -42.42 14.75
C ILE A 398 35.93 -43.40 15.36
N SER A 399 36.32 -43.20 16.63
CA SER A 399 37.30 -44.06 17.31
C SER A 399 36.92 -44.44 18.75
N LYS A 400 37.15 -45.71 19.10
CA LYS A 400 36.84 -46.34 20.39
C LYS A 400 37.60 -45.73 21.57
N GLU A 401 38.83 -45.27 21.33
CA GLU A 401 39.76 -44.77 22.36
C GLU A 401 39.49 -43.31 22.78
N THR A 402 38.48 -42.67 22.18
CA THR A 402 38.17 -41.28 22.50
C THR A 402 37.61 -41.17 23.93
N PRO A 403 38.28 -40.46 24.86
CA PRO A 403 37.80 -40.30 26.23
C PRO A 403 36.42 -39.63 26.24
N GLU A 404 35.56 -39.98 27.21
CA GLU A 404 34.14 -39.56 27.24
C GLU A 404 33.95 -38.04 27.08
N ASN A 405 34.85 -37.24 27.67
CA ASN A 405 34.82 -35.78 27.59
C ASN A 405 35.17 -35.18 26.20
N LYS A 406 35.63 -35.99 25.24
CA LYS A 406 35.98 -35.58 23.87
C LYS A 406 35.16 -36.28 22.78
N ARG A 407 34.13 -37.05 23.15
CA ARG A 407 33.25 -37.74 22.18
C ARG A 407 32.41 -36.77 21.35
N THR A 408 32.29 -35.52 21.77
CA THR A 408 31.59 -34.46 21.04
C THR A 408 32.57 -33.44 20.47
N THR A 409 32.62 -33.30 19.15
CA THR A 409 33.34 -32.21 18.47
C THR A 409 32.37 -31.13 18.03
N CYS A 410 32.81 -29.87 18.08
CA CYS A 410 31.97 -28.71 17.79
C CYS A 410 32.52 -27.93 16.59
N TYR A 411 31.65 -27.59 15.64
CA TYR A 411 31.99 -26.78 14.46
C TYR A 411 31.03 -25.61 14.33
N ASP A 412 31.56 -24.40 14.18
CA ASP A 412 30.74 -23.20 14.01
C ASP A 412 30.69 -22.82 12.53
N ILE A 413 29.48 -22.75 11.97
CA ILE A 413 29.25 -22.32 10.58
C ILE A 413 28.39 -21.05 10.57
N GLU A 414 28.61 -20.17 9.60
CA GLU A 414 27.77 -18.99 9.40
C GLU A 414 26.54 -19.34 8.56
N VAL A 415 25.35 -19.06 9.08
CA VAL A 415 24.08 -19.24 8.38
C VAL A 415 23.28 -17.94 8.32
N GLU A 416 22.55 -17.74 7.23
CA GLU A 416 21.69 -16.58 7.04
C GLU A 416 20.29 -16.84 7.61
N VAL A 417 19.85 -15.97 8.52
CA VAL A 417 18.54 -16.05 9.18
C VAL A 417 17.70 -14.83 8.82
N ASP A 418 16.38 -14.99 8.68
CA ASP A 418 15.49 -13.84 8.49
C ASP A 418 15.57 -12.86 9.66
N ASP A 419 15.63 -11.57 9.34
CA ASP A 419 15.59 -10.51 10.33
C ASP A 419 14.23 -10.48 11.06
N THR A 420 14.27 -10.39 12.39
CA THR A 420 13.09 -10.20 13.24
C THR A 420 12.27 -8.96 12.87
N LEU A 421 12.90 -7.93 12.30
CA LEU A 421 12.25 -6.72 11.83
C LEU A 421 11.23 -6.99 10.72
N LYS A 422 11.46 -8.03 9.89
CA LYS A 422 10.55 -8.43 8.81
C LYS A 422 9.15 -8.74 9.33
N ALA A 423 9.04 -9.47 10.44
CA ALA A 423 7.76 -9.82 11.06
C ALA A 423 7.06 -8.57 11.64
N GLN A 424 7.81 -7.66 12.27
CA GLN A 424 7.28 -6.40 12.80
C GLN A 424 6.75 -5.49 11.68
N MET A 425 7.50 -5.36 10.58
CA MET A 425 7.09 -4.59 9.40
C MET A 425 5.84 -5.19 8.74
N GLN A 426 5.77 -6.52 8.61
CA GLN A 426 4.56 -7.19 8.10
C GLN A 426 3.34 -6.95 9.00
N SER A 427 3.52 -7.05 10.31
CA SER A 427 2.46 -6.73 11.29
C SER A 427 1.99 -5.28 11.15
N PHE A 428 2.91 -4.33 10.99
CA PHE A 428 2.57 -2.92 10.74
C PHE A 428 1.72 -2.72 9.47
N LEU A 429 2.08 -3.39 8.37
CA LEU A 429 1.34 -3.29 7.10
C LEU A 429 -0.07 -3.90 7.16
N LEU A 430 -0.23 -4.97 7.94
CA LEU A 430 -1.49 -5.68 8.15
C LEU A 430 -2.37 -5.00 9.21
N SER A 431 -1.79 -4.16 10.07
CA SER A 431 -2.56 -3.41 11.06
C SER A 431 -3.48 -2.39 10.37
N THR A 432 -4.72 -2.80 10.13
CA THR A 432 -5.81 -1.95 9.60
C THR A 432 -6.91 -1.71 10.64
N ALA A 433 -6.70 -2.17 11.88
CA ALA A 433 -7.71 -2.26 12.93
C ALA A 433 -8.48 -0.95 13.18
N SER A 434 -7.86 0.21 12.97
CA SER A 434 -8.50 1.52 13.23
C SER A 434 -9.18 2.17 12.02
N GLN A 435 -9.19 1.54 10.83
CA GLN A 435 -9.76 2.17 9.62
C GLN A 435 -11.28 2.32 9.67
N ASN A 436 -11.98 1.38 10.32
CA ASN A 436 -13.43 1.45 10.47
C ASN A 436 -13.85 2.62 11.38
N GLU A 437 -13.12 2.83 12.47
CA GLU A 437 -13.34 3.97 13.36
C GLU A 437 -13.06 5.29 12.65
N ILE A 438 -11.95 5.40 11.91
CA ILE A 438 -11.63 6.61 11.12
C ILE A 438 -12.77 6.94 10.15
N THR A 439 -13.29 5.93 9.45
CA THR A 439 -14.43 6.11 8.54
C THR A 439 -15.68 6.61 9.27
N ALA A 440 -15.95 6.11 10.48
CA ALA A 440 -17.08 6.58 11.29
C ALA A 440 -16.91 8.04 11.72
N TYR A 441 -15.72 8.45 12.16
CA TYR A 441 -15.42 9.85 12.49
C TYR A 441 -15.50 10.76 11.28
N ASP A 442 -15.02 10.32 10.13
CA ASP A 442 -15.15 11.06 8.87
C ASP A 442 -16.62 11.33 8.54
N ASN A 443 -17.49 10.32 8.64
CA ASN A 443 -18.93 10.49 8.41
C ASN A 443 -19.53 11.53 9.36
N LYS A 444 -19.17 11.46 10.65
CA LYS A 444 -19.63 12.43 11.64
C LYS A 444 -19.14 13.86 11.34
N ILE A 445 -17.90 14.01 10.85
CA ILE A 445 -17.37 15.30 10.40
C ILE A 445 -18.20 15.84 9.23
N TYR A 446 -18.50 15.01 8.22
CA TYR A 446 -19.31 15.42 7.07
C TYR A 446 -20.71 15.88 7.49
N GLU A 447 -21.42 15.09 8.31
CA GLU A 447 -22.75 15.44 8.82
C GLU A 447 -22.73 16.75 9.62
N THR A 448 -21.69 16.96 10.43
CA THR A 448 -21.55 18.18 11.22
C THR A 448 -21.29 19.40 10.34
N VAL A 449 -20.43 19.27 9.32
CA VAL A 449 -20.14 20.37 8.36
C VAL A 449 -21.38 20.73 7.54
N GLU A 450 -22.16 19.73 7.10
CA GLU A 450 -23.43 19.97 6.42
C GLU A 450 -24.43 20.71 7.32
N THR A 451 -24.57 20.28 8.57
CA THR A 451 -25.41 20.96 9.57
C THR A 451 -24.96 22.41 9.78
N ILE A 452 -23.64 22.67 9.89
CA ILE A 452 -23.10 24.04 10.00
C ILE A 452 -23.48 24.88 8.79
N ASN A 453 -23.42 24.31 7.58
CA ASN A 453 -23.78 25.02 6.35
C ASN A 453 -25.27 25.37 6.32
N GLN A 454 -26.15 24.44 6.70
CA GLN A 454 -27.60 24.71 6.80
C GLN A 454 -27.89 25.82 7.81
N LEU A 455 -27.29 25.75 9.00
CA LEU A 455 -27.45 26.78 10.04
C LEU A 455 -26.92 28.13 9.57
N LYS A 456 -25.82 28.16 8.81
CA LYS A 456 -25.28 29.38 8.21
C LYS A 456 -26.26 30.00 7.22
N ILE A 457 -26.89 29.21 6.35
CA ILE A 457 -27.92 29.69 5.40
C ILE A 457 -29.09 30.29 6.18
N ASN A 458 -29.61 29.57 7.18
CA ASN A 458 -30.71 30.05 8.01
C ASN A 458 -30.36 31.38 8.72
N ARG A 459 -29.14 31.48 9.29
CA ARG A 459 -28.67 32.70 9.93
C ARG A 459 -28.60 33.87 8.95
N GLU A 460 -28.04 33.66 7.75
CA GLU A 460 -27.97 34.71 6.73
C GLU A 460 -29.37 35.16 6.26
N PHE A 461 -30.32 34.22 6.13
CA PHE A 461 -31.70 34.52 5.79
C PHE A 461 -32.35 35.45 6.84
N PHE A 462 -32.29 35.08 8.12
CA PHE A 462 -32.87 35.90 9.19
C PHE A 462 -32.17 37.25 9.36
N LEU A 463 -30.85 37.31 9.17
CA LEU A 463 -30.12 38.58 9.20
C LEU A 463 -30.45 39.47 8.00
N GLY A 464 -30.66 38.90 6.82
CA GLY A 464 -31.11 39.64 5.64
C GLY A 464 -32.46 40.31 5.91
N PHE A 465 -33.41 39.54 6.42
CA PHE A 465 -34.73 40.06 6.82
C PHE A 465 -34.64 41.13 7.92
N ALA A 466 -33.84 40.90 8.96
CA ALA A 466 -33.73 41.83 10.08
C ALA A 466 -33.03 43.16 9.72
N ARG A 467 -32.17 43.17 8.69
CA ARG A 467 -31.43 44.36 8.27
C ARG A 467 -32.27 45.30 7.42
N ASP A 468 -33.02 44.77 6.45
CA ASP A 468 -33.89 45.56 5.57
C ASP A 468 -35.10 44.72 5.12
N PRO A 469 -36.17 44.68 5.94
CA PRO A 469 -37.32 43.80 5.68
C PRO A 469 -38.05 44.09 4.35
N PRO A 470 -38.35 45.35 3.98
CA PRO A 470 -39.07 45.64 2.73
C PRO A 470 -38.33 45.16 1.48
N GLU A 471 -37.04 45.49 1.37
CA GLU A 471 -36.23 45.10 0.22
C GLU A 471 -36.01 43.58 0.18
N PHE A 472 -35.77 42.97 1.34
CA PHE A 472 -35.61 41.52 1.45
C PHE A 472 -36.87 40.76 1.00
N ILE A 473 -38.07 41.20 1.42
CA ILE A 473 -39.33 40.56 1.02
C ILE A 473 -39.52 40.66 -0.50
N ASN A 474 -39.24 41.82 -1.11
CA ASN A 474 -39.34 42.00 -2.55
C ASN A 474 -38.39 41.06 -3.31
N GLN A 475 -37.12 41.00 -2.90
CA GLN A 475 -36.14 40.08 -3.49
C GLN A 475 -36.53 38.62 -3.28
N TRP A 476 -37.10 38.28 -2.11
CA TRP A 476 -37.52 36.93 -1.80
C TRP A 476 -38.70 36.48 -2.67
N ILE A 477 -39.71 37.33 -2.86
CA ILE A 477 -40.83 37.05 -3.76
C ILE A 477 -40.34 36.87 -5.20
N GLN A 478 -39.42 37.72 -5.67
CA GLN A 478 -38.82 37.59 -7.00
C GLN A 478 -38.06 36.26 -7.15
N SER A 479 -37.24 35.89 -6.16
CA SER A 479 -36.50 34.62 -6.15
C SER A 479 -37.45 33.43 -6.18
N GLN A 480 -38.49 33.41 -5.34
CA GLN A 480 -39.45 32.31 -5.29
C GLN A 480 -40.28 32.20 -6.58
N SER A 481 -40.66 33.33 -7.18
CA SER A 481 -41.31 33.34 -8.49
C SER A 481 -40.41 32.73 -9.57
N GLN A 482 -39.13 33.10 -9.58
CA GLN A 482 -38.16 32.57 -10.53
C GLN A 482 -37.91 31.07 -10.31
N ASP A 483 -37.73 30.63 -9.07
CA ASP A 483 -37.53 29.22 -8.72
C ASP A 483 -38.74 28.39 -9.15
N LEU A 484 -39.97 28.90 -8.93
CA LEU A 484 -41.19 28.23 -9.37
C LEU A 484 -41.27 28.11 -10.89
N LYS A 485 -40.93 29.18 -11.64
CA LYS A 485 -40.87 29.14 -13.11
C LYS A 485 -39.90 28.08 -13.60
N VAL A 486 -38.71 27.99 -12.98
CA VAL A 486 -37.70 26.97 -13.31
C VAL A 486 -38.19 25.56 -12.98
N MET A 487 -38.86 25.37 -11.83
CA MET A 487 -39.38 24.05 -11.45
C MET A 487 -40.56 23.57 -12.31
N THR A 488 -41.31 24.50 -12.89
CA THR A 488 -42.52 24.20 -13.67
C THR A 488 -42.32 24.33 -15.18
N ASP A 489 -41.09 24.63 -15.62
CA ASP A 489 -40.73 24.96 -17.00
C ASP A 489 -41.64 26.05 -17.62
N VAL A 490 -42.21 26.92 -16.78
CA VAL A 490 -43.03 28.05 -17.22
C VAL A 490 -42.10 29.14 -17.72
N VAL A 491 -42.16 29.37 -19.03
CA VAL A 491 -41.38 30.39 -19.72
C VAL A 491 -42.22 31.66 -19.88
N GLY A 492 -41.55 32.82 -19.75
CA GLY A 492 -42.17 34.13 -19.95
C GLY A 492 -42.60 34.81 -18.66
N ASN A 493 -42.92 36.10 -18.79
CA ASN A 493 -43.51 36.88 -17.71
C ASN A 493 -44.79 37.52 -18.25
N PRO A 494 -45.97 36.93 -17.99
CA PRO A 494 -47.24 37.41 -18.56
C PRO A 494 -47.51 38.88 -18.25
N GLU A 495 -47.03 39.38 -17.11
CA GLU A 495 -47.21 40.78 -16.72
C GLU A 495 -46.29 41.75 -17.47
N GLU A 496 -45.11 41.31 -17.93
CA GLU A 496 -44.27 42.11 -18.83
C GLU A 496 -44.82 42.08 -20.24
N GLU A 497 -45.25 40.91 -20.72
CA GLU A 497 -45.83 40.71 -22.06
C GLU A 497 -47.11 41.53 -22.29
N ARG A 498 -47.80 41.95 -21.22
CA ARG A 498 -48.97 42.84 -21.29
C ARG A 498 -48.62 44.31 -21.49
N ARG A 499 -47.38 44.73 -21.23
CA ARG A 499 -46.97 46.14 -21.33
C ARG A 499 -46.42 46.43 -22.73
N ALA A 500 -46.78 47.60 -23.26
CA ALA A 500 -46.31 48.03 -24.59
C ALA A 500 -44.77 48.10 -24.68
N ASP A 501 -44.11 48.45 -23.58
CA ASP A 501 -42.64 48.53 -23.49
C ASP A 501 -41.93 47.22 -23.85
N PHE A 502 -42.56 46.07 -23.59
CA PHE A 502 -42.02 44.77 -23.95
C PHE A 502 -41.81 44.62 -25.46
N PHE A 503 -42.66 45.26 -26.28
CA PHE A 503 -42.59 45.21 -27.73
C PHE A 503 -41.67 46.27 -28.35
N HIS A 504 -41.12 47.20 -27.54
CA HIS A 504 -40.09 48.15 -27.97
C HIS A 504 -38.67 47.56 -27.89
N LEU A 505 -38.53 46.29 -27.49
CA LEU A 505 -37.24 45.62 -27.38
C LEU A 505 -36.65 45.28 -28.77
N PRO A 506 -35.31 45.20 -28.92
CA PRO A 506 -34.65 45.01 -30.22
C PRO A 506 -35.08 43.75 -30.99
N TRP A 507 -35.58 42.73 -30.30
CA TRP A 507 -36.03 41.48 -30.92
C TRP A 507 -37.37 41.62 -31.64
N SER A 508 -38.14 42.69 -31.41
CA SER A 508 -39.51 42.80 -31.92
C SER A 508 -39.57 42.88 -33.45
N GLN A 509 -38.68 43.65 -34.08
CA GLN A 509 -38.61 43.76 -35.55
C GLN A 509 -38.31 42.41 -36.20
N GLU A 510 -37.31 41.68 -35.69
CA GLU A 510 -36.96 40.35 -36.19
C GLU A 510 -38.09 39.35 -35.95
N ALA A 511 -38.72 39.38 -34.77
CA ALA A 511 -39.85 38.51 -34.44
C ALA A 511 -41.03 38.72 -35.38
N VAL A 512 -41.35 39.97 -35.73
CA VAL A 512 -42.39 40.29 -36.72
C VAL A 512 -42.02 39.73 -38.09
N CYS A 513 -40.78 39.88 -38.56
CA CYS A 513 -40.33 39.29 -39.83
C CYS A 513 -40.46 37.76 -39.84
N ARG A 514 -40.03 37.08 -38.77
CA ARG A 514 -40.17 35.61 -38.63
C ARG A 514 -41.64 35.18 -38.60
N TYR A 515 -42.48 35.93 -37.88
CA TYR A 515 -43.92 35.70 -37.84
C TYR A 515 -44.56 35.84 -39.21
N PHE A 516 -44.26 36.92 -39.94
CA PHE A 516 -44.77 37.13 -41.31
C PHE A 516 -44.33 36.03 -42.26
N TYR A 517 -43.05 35.64 -42.23
CA TYR A 517 -42.57 34.53 -43.05
C TYR A 517 -43.34 33.23 -42.75
N GLY A 518 -43.50 32.88 -41.46
CA GLY A 518 -44.28 31.72 -41.06
C GLY A 518 -45.74 31.79 -41.51
N LYS A 519 -46.38 32.96 -41.40
CA LYS A 519 -47.75 33.18 -41.85
C LYS A 519 -47.91 33.07 -43.37
N VAL A 520 -46.96 33.57 -44.15
CA VAL A 520 -46.95 33.43 -45.61
C VAL A 520 -46.81 31.96 -46.00
N GLN A 521 -45.91 31.21 -45.36
CA GLN A 521 -45.77 29.77 -45.63
C GLN A 521 -47.02 28.98 -45.24
N GLN A 522 -47.65 29.31 -44.10
CA GLN A 522 -48.93 28.72 -43.69
C GLN A 522 -50.01 28.97 -44.75
N LYS A 523 -50.16 30.23 -45.21
CA LYS A 523 -51.15 30.60 -46.24
C LYS A 523 -50.89 29.93 -47.57
N ARG A 524 -49.63 29.81 -47.95
CA ARG A 524 -49.20 29.07 -49.15
C ARG A 524 -49.57 27.58 -49.04
N ALA A 525 -49.28 26.95 -47.91
CA ALA A 525 -49.63 25.54 -47.68
C ALA A 525 -51.16 25.32 -47.68
N GLU A 526 -51.94 26.23 -47.07
CA GLU A 526 -53.40 26.21 -47.14
C GLU A 526 -53.91 26.30 -48.58
N LEU A 527 -53.31 27.16 -49.41
CA LEU A 527 -53.65 27.31 -50.83
C LEU A 527 -53.25 26.09 -51.66
N GLU A 528 -52.04 25.57 -51.47
CA GLU A 528 -51.56 24.35 -52.15
C GLU A 528 -52.44 23.14 -51.79
N GLN A 529 -52.87 23.04 -50.52
CA GLN A 529 -53.81 22.02 -50.06
C GLN A 529 -55.22 22.20 -50.64
N ALA A 530 -55.73 23.44 -50.72
CA ALA A 530 -57.04 23.75 -51.31
C ALA A 530 -57.07 23.55 -52.84
N LEU A 531 -55.95 23.77 -53.51
CA LEU A 531 -55.78 23.59 -54.96
C LEU A 531 -55.39 22.14 -55.35
N GLY A 532 -55.25 21.23 -54.38
CA GLY A 532 -54.96 19.82 -54.63
C GLY A 532 -53.56 19.53 -55.17
N ILE A 533 -52.66 20.51 -55.10
CA ILE A 533 -51.28 20.37 -55.60
C ILE A 533 -50.46 19.71 -54.49
N ARG A 534 -50.47 18.37 -54.42
CA ARG A 534 -49.47 17.64 -53.63
C ARG A 534 -48.13 17.79 -54.33
N GLY A 535 -47.22 18.55 -53.71
CA GLY A 535 -45.85 18.74 -54.20
C GLY A 535 -45.13 17.41 -54.43
N THR A 536 -44.32 17.41 -55.49
CA THR A 536 -43.24 16.43 -55.72
C THR A 536 -42.06 16.72 -54.82
#